data_AF-A0A158A030-F1
#
_entry.id   AF-A0A158A030-F1
#
_cell.length_a   1.000
_cell.length_b   1.000
_cell.length_c   1.000
_cell.angle_alpha   90.00
_cell.angle_beta   90.00
_cell.angle_gamma   90.00
#
_symmetry.space_group_name_H-M   'P 1'
#
loop_
_entity.id
_entity.type
_entity.pdbx_description
1 polymer ?
#
loop_
_entity_poly.entity_id
_entity_poly.type
_entity_poly.pdbx_seq_one_letter_code
_entity_poly.pdbx_strand_id
1 'polypeptide(L)'
;MKRIGMLVLCAACGAWQQTAVAQTAGDVGHATESWLALQASNSAAAPAQPMPGAQAGAAYARYLKSFETPIPARFGSSFEDAGRPSLDVNYRDSN
;
A
#
# COMPACT_ATOMS: atom_id res chain seq x y z
N MET A 1 19.66 45.05 9.03
CA MET A 1 18.29 44.85 9.55
C MET A 1 18.22 43.44 10.12
N LYS A 2 17.97 43.33 11.43
CA LYS A 2 18.02 42.09 12.21
C LYS A 2 16.67 41.38 12.13
N ARG A 3 16.62 40.15 11.61
CA ARG A 3 15.49 39.23 11.81
C ARG A 3 16.02 37.99 12.54
N ILE A 4 15.99 38.12 13.86
CA ILE A 4 15.92 37.04 14.85
C ILE A 4 14.81 36.10 14.38
N GLY A 5 15.03 34.82 14.09
CA GLY A 5 15.58 33.81 14.98
C GLY A 5 14.42 32.95 15.47
N MET A 6 13.99 31.95 14.69
CA MET A 6 13.08 30.90 15.16
C MET A 6 13.82 29.57 15.02
N LEU A 7 14.59 29.27 16.07
CA LEU A 7 15.27 28.00 16.27
C LEU A 7 14.24 27.09 16.95
N VAL A 8 13.55 26.27 16.16
CA VAL A 8 12.69 25.20 16.69
C VAL A 8 13.64 24.18 17.32
N LEU A 9 13.61 24.16 18.64
CA LEU A 9 14.39 23.29 19.51
C LEU A 9 14.04 21.82 19.20
N CYS A 10 14.99 21.08 18.60
CA CYS A 10 15.05 19.63 18.69
C CYS A 10 15.15 19.24 20.18
N ALA A 11 14.04 18.85 20.79
CA ALA A 11 14.03 18.31 22.14
C ALA A 11 13.64 16.81 22.10
N ALA A 12 14.59 15.99 22.52
CA ALA A 12 14.52 14.55 22.75
C ALA A 12 14.38 13.68 21.49
N CYS A 13 15.51 13.47 20.82
CA CYS A 13 15.82 12.16 20.24
C CYS A 13 15.88 11.16 21.42
N GLY A 14 14.72 10.66 21.85
CA GLY A 14 14.66 9.49 22.72
C GLY A 14 15.37 8.39 21.97
N ALA A 15 16.50 7.92 22.50
CA ALA A 15 17.21 6.78 21.96
C ALA A 15 16.22 5.65 21.76
N TRP A 16 15.89 5.34 20.50
CA TRP A 16 15.23 4.10 20.13
C TRP A 16 16.25 3.00 20.38
N GLN A 17 16.41 2.62 21.64
CA GLN A 17 17.20 1.46 22.00
C GLN A 17 16.32 0.26 21.69
N GLN A 18 16.35 -0.18 20.44
CA GLN A 18 15.76 -1.44 20.03
C GLN A 18 16.63 -2.54 20.62
N THR A 19 16.28 -2.98 21.83
CA THR A 19 16.79 -4.24 22.37
C THR A 19 16.27 -5.34 21.45
N ALA A 20 17.12 -5.83 20.54
CA ALA A 20 16.79 -6.97 19.69
C ALA A 20 16.69 -8.20 20.59
N VAL A 21 15.48 -8.48 21.07
CA VAL A 21 15.16 -9.79 21.65
C VAL A 21 15.27 -10.79 20.51
N ALA A 22 16.05 -11.86 20.71
CA ALA A 22 16.09 -12.98 19.76
C ALA A 22 14.67 -13.55 19.67
N GLN A 23 13.95 -13.21 18.60
CA GLN A 23 12.59 -13.69 18.40
C GLN A 23 12.63 -15.17 18.05
N THR A 24 11.91 -15.97 18.84
CA THR A 24 11.66 -17.37 18.51
C THR A 24 10.62 -17.45 17.38
N ALA A 25 10.56 -18.59 16.68
CA ALA A 25 9.54 -18.79 15.66
C ALA A 25 8.09 -18.63 16.20
N GLY A 26 7.88 -18.95 17.49
CA GLY A 26 6.59 -18.74 18.17
C GLY A 26 6.24 -17.26 18.33
N ASP A 27 7.24 -16.41 18.58
CA ASP A 27 7.03 -14.96 18.69
C ASP A 27 6.61 -14.35 17.35
N VAL A 28 7.16 -14.85 16.25
CA VAL A 28 6.77 -14.43 14.89
C VAL A 28 5.34 -14.85 14.57
N GLY A 29 4.94 -16.07 14.93
CA GLY A 29 3.57 -16.57 14.72
C GLY A 29 2.54 -15.72 15.46
N HIS A 30 2.75 -15.51 16.76
CA HIS A 30 1.84 -14.68 17.57
C HIS A 30 1.80 -13.22 17.11
N ALA A 31 2.96 -12.64 16.77
CA ALA A 31 2.99 -11.32 16.19
C ALA A 31 2.15 -11.27 14.91
N THR A 32 2.32 -12.24 14.00
CA THR A 32 1.58 -12.30 12.73
C THR A 32 0.07 -12.39 12.94
N GLU A 33 -0.38 -13.27 13.82
CA GLU A 33 -1.80 -13.40 14.16
C GLU A 33 -2.38 -12.08 14.71
N SER A 34 -1.65 -11.41 15.62
CA SER A 34 -2.08 -10.13 16.17
C SER A 34 -2.20 -9.03 15.10
N TRP A 35 -1.26 -8.98 14.14
CA TRP A 35 -1.30 -8.03 13.03
C TRP A 35 -2.46 -8.30 12.07
N LEU A 36 -2.77 -9.58 11.80
CA LEU A 36 -3.91 -9.96 10.98
C LEU A 36 -5.23 -9.62 11.67
N ALA A 37 -5.35 -9.89 12.97
CA ALA A 37 -6.52 -9.52 13.76
C ALA A 37 -6.75 -8.00 13.77
N LEU A 38 -5.67 -7.22 13.92
CA LEU A 38 -5.74 -5.76 13.86
C LEU A 38 -6.24 -5.26 12.50
N GLN A 39 -5.69 -5.78 11.40
CA GLN A 39 -6.09 -5.42 10.03
C GLN A 39 -7.54 -5.82 9.75
N ALA A 40 -7.93 -7.05 10.10
CA ALA A 40 -9.29 -7.55 9.88
C ALA A 40 -10.34 -6.80 10.70
N SER A 41 -10.01 -6.42 11.94
CA SER A 41 -10.92 -5.65 12.79
C SER A 41 -11.11 -4.21 12.33
N ASN A 42 -10.17 -3.68 11.54
CA ASN A 42 -10.15 -2.27 11.12
C ASN A 42 -10.20 -1.27 12.30
N SER A 43 -9.89 -1.73 13.53
CA SER A 43 -10.05 -0.94 14.76
C SER A 43 -9.06 0.22 14.87
N ALA A 44 -7.93 0.13 14.18
CA ALA A 44 -6.92 1.19 14.09
C ALA A 44 -7.13 2.14 12.89
N ALA A 45 -8.20 1.98 12.11
CA ALA A 45 -8.46 2.87 11.00
C ALA A 45 -8.93 4.26 11.46
N ALA A 46 -8.56 5.28 10.69
CA ALA A 46 -9.08 6.62 10.91
C ALA A 46 -10.61 6.66 10.66
N PRO A 47 -11.35 7.58 11.31
CA PRO A 47 -12.77 7.77 11.02
C PRO A 47 -13.00 8.01 9.52
N ALA A 48 -14.10 7.46 9.00
CA ALA A 48 -14.52 7.75 7.64
C ALA A 48 -14.76 9.25 7.47
N GLN A 49 -14.10 9.85 6.48
CA GLN A 49 -14.28 11.26 6.14
C GLN A 49 -15.30 11.38 4.99
N PRO A 50 -16.22 12.36 5.03
CA PRO A 50 -17.10 12.60 3.90
C PRO A 50 -16.28 13.01 2.68
N MET A 51 -16.60 12.42 1.52
CA MET A 51 -16.03 12.87 0.25
C MET A 51 -16.58 14.27 -0.07
N PRO A 52 -15.73 15.29 -0.29
CA PRO A 52 -16.24 16.61 -0.61
C PRO A 52 -17.00 16.58 -1.94
N GLY A 53 -18.03 17.43 -2.08
CA GLY A 53 -19.03 17.29 -3.15
C GLY A 53 -18.45 17.30 -4.58
N ALA A 54 -17.40 18.08 -4.83
CA ALA A 54 -16.73 18.10 -6.14
C ALA A 54 -16.06 16.75 -6.46
N GLN A 55 -15.41 16.14 -5.48
CA GLN A 55 -14.76 14.83 -5.58
C GLN A 55 -15.81 13.72 -5.75
N ALA A 56 -16.93 13.81 -5.03
CA ALA A 56 -18.06 12.88 -5.17
C ALA A 56 -18.65 12.93 -6.58
N GLY A 57 -18.88 14.13 -7.12
CA GLY A 57 -19.34 14.31 -8.49
C GLY A 57 -18.36 13.75 -9.52
N ALA A 58 -17.06 14.01 -9.36
CA ALA A 58 -16.03 13.48 -10.26
C ALA A 58 -15.91 11.95 -10.21
N ALA A 59 -16.03 11.34 -9.03
CA ALA A 59 -16.04 9.89 -8.86
C ALA A 59 -17.27 9.27 -9.54
N TYR A 60 -18.44 9.86 -9.37
CA TYR A 60 -19.68 9.40 -10.01
C TYR A 60 -19.63 9.52 -11.54
N ALA A 61 -19.13 10.64 -12.07
CA ALA A 61 -18.94 10.82 -13.51
C ALA A 61 -18.00 9.74 -14.10
N ARG A 62 -16.92 9.39 -13.38
CA ARG A 62 -16.01 8.31 -13.79
C ARG A 62 -16.69 6.94 -13.77
N TYR A 63 -17.51 6.68 -12.77
CA TYR A 63 -18.31 5.46 -12.69
C TYR A 63 -19.22 5.33 -13.93
N LEU A 64 -19.97 6.38 -14.27
CA LEU A 64 -20.81 6.38 -15.47
C LEU A 64 -19.98 6.13 -16.75
N LYS A 65 -18.84 6.82 -16.89
CA LYS A 65 -17.95 6.67 -18.04
C LYS A 65 -17.37 5.25 -18.18
N SER A 66 -17.19 4.52 -17.08
CA SER A 66 -16.61 3.17 -17.12
C SER A 66 -17.46 2.17 -17.92
N PHE A 67 -18.77 2.38 -17.99
CA PHE A 67 -19.68 1.53 -18.76
C PHE A 67 -19.61 1.77 -20.28
N GLU A 68 -19.03 2.90 -20.71
CA GLU A 68 -18.84 3.20 -22.13
C GLU A 68 -17.66 2.42 -22.73
N THR A 69 -16.79 1.86 -21.88
CA THR A 69 -15.64 1.07 -22.33
C THR A 69 -15.97 -0.42 -22.23
N PRO A 70 -16.13 -1.14 -23.37
CA PRO A 70 -16.42 -2.56 -23.35
C PRO A 70 -15.23 -3.34 -22.77
N ILE A 71 -15.51 -4.38 -22.00
CA ILE A 71 -14.48 -5.33 -21.55
C ILE A 71 -13.99 -6.09 -22.78
N PRO A 72 -12.67 -6.07 -23.09
CA PRO A 72 -12.13 -6.85 -24.19
C PRO A 72 -12.36 -8.34 -23.98
N ALA A 73 -12.65 -9.08 -25.07
CA ALA A 73 -12.77 -10.54 -25.02
C ALA A 73 -11.47 -11.24 -24.56
N ARG A 74 -10.33 -10.56 -24.75
CA ARG A 74 -9.01 -10.96 -24.29
C ARG A 74 -8.21 -9.72 -23.94
N PHE A 75 -7.57 -9.73 -22.78
CA PHE A 75 -6.47 -8.82 -22.49
C PHE A 75 -5.21 -9.45 -23.08
N GLY A 76 -4.43 -8.70 -23.87
CA GLY A 76 -3.13 -9.19 -24.33
C GLY A 76 -2.22 -9.49 -23.14
N SER A 77 -1.17 -10.29 -23.30
CA SER A 77 -0.21 -10.45 -22.22
C SER A 77 0.65 -9.19 -22.12
N SER A 78 0.90 -8.70 -20.89
CA SER A 78 1.84 -7.58 -20.66
C SER A 78 3.25 -7.88 -21.15
N PHE A 79 3.56 -9.16 -21.43
CA PHE A 79 4.83 -9.60 -22.00
C PHE A 79 4.94 -9.26 -23.49
N GLU A 80 3.85 -9.35 -24.25
CA GLU A 80 3.83 -9.06 -25.69
C GLU A 80 3.84 -7.55 -25.99
N ASP A 81 3.13 -6.75 -25.18
CA ASP A 81 2.96 -5.30 -25.38
C ASP A 81 4.25 -4.49 -25.14
N ALA A 82 5.17 -5.01 -24.30
CA ALA A 82 6.46 -4.40 -24.02
C ALA A 82 7.54 -4.68 -25.09
N GLY A 83 7.16 -5.27 -26.24
CA GLY A 83 8.09 -5.64 -27.30
C GLY A 83 9.11 -6.72 -26.88
N ARG A 84 8.83 -7.46 -25.80
CA ARG A 84 9.68 -8.54 -25.33
C ARG A 84 9.19 -9.86 -25.93
N PRO A 85 10.07 -10.68 -26.53
CA PRO A 85 9.68 -12.00 -26.98
C PRO A 85 9.15 -12.80 -25.78
N SER A 86 8.05 -13.54 -25.97
CA SER A 86 7.47 -14.39 -24.94
C SER A 86 8.56 -15.31 -24.39
N LEU A 87 8.88 -15.17 -23.10
CA LEU A 87 9.77 -16.10 -22.43
C LEU A 87 9.01 -17.43 -22.32
N ASP A 88 9.40 -18.40 -23.13
CA ASP A 88 9.03 -19.81 -22.95
C ASP A 88 9.69 -20.32 -21.67
N VAL A 89 9.07 -20.04 -20.53
CA VAL A 89 9.55 -20.52 -19.23
C VAL A 89 9.02 -21.94 -19.04
N ASN A 90 9.84 -22.91 -19.41
CA ASN A 90 9.55 -24.32 -19.18
C ASN A 90 9.81 -24.68 -17.71
N TYR A 91 8.75 -24.82 -16.91
CA TYR A 91 8.83 -25.21 -15.49
C TYR A 91 9.36 -26.62 -15.25
N ARG A 92 9.57 -27.42 -16.30
CA ARG A 92 10.01 -28.81 -16.21
C ARG A 92 11.51 -28.95 -15.97
N ASP A 93 12.29 -27.89 -16.17
CA ASP A 93 13.75 -27.87 -15.98
C ASP A 93 14.18 -27.34 -14.60
N SER A 94 13.24 -27.13 -13.67
CA SER A 94 13.48 -26.56 -12.33
C SER A 94 13.61 -27.60 -11.20
N ASN A 95 13.97 -28.85 -11.51
CA ASN A 95 14.28 -29.89 -10.51
C ASN A 95 15.55 -30.66 -10.90
#